data_AF-A0AAN0IZZ4-F1
#
_entry.id   AF-A0AAN0IZZ4-F1
#
_cell.length_a   1.000
_cell.length_b   1.000
_cell.length_c   1.000
_cell.angle_alpha   90.00
_cell.angle_beta   90.00
_cell.angle_gamma   90.00
#
_symmetry.space_group_name_H-M   'P 1'
#
loop_
_entity.id
_entity.type
_entity.pdbx_description
1 polymer ?
#
loop_
_entity_poly.entity_id
_entity_poly.type
_entity_poly.pdbx_seq_one_letter_code
_entity_poly.pdbx_strand_id
1 'polypeptide(L)'
;MLLLSHDSTVGSAERHFFLILHLICLNFSSIKANCGSSTFDSIRLVGGSEYWEGRVEVCINGSWGTVCDDSWDVRDATVACIQSGYNVYRGIPYKNSYFGAGNGSIFMANVRCTGDEFTLTDCPHTTNHNCDHSNEAGVRCESRDSDVPEGYIVGGIVGGIVFLILLFVAGIAVCVAVPCFTRVPKSSRAIRTVPVDMPAQATSTESQTITKNQSYVEQNIV
;
A
#
# COMPACT_ATOMS: atom_id res chain seq x y z
N MET A 1 18.28 3.41 35.46
CA MET A 1 17.92 4.37 36.52
C MET A 1 17.47 5.66 35.84
N LEU A 2 16.19 5.73 35.46
CA LEU A 2 15.55 6.96 34.98
C LEU A 2 14.60 7.40 36.09
N LEU A 3 14.96 8.48 36.77
CA LEU A 3 14.17 9.07 37.84
C LEU A 3 13.00 9.83 37.22
N LEU A 4 11.80 9.25 37.27
CA LEU A 4 10.58 9.98 36.97
C LEU A 4 10.29 10.91 38.16
N SER A 5 10.34 12.22 37.90
CA SER A 5 9.91 13.27 38.81
C SER A 5 8.46 13.04 39.22
N HIS A 6 8.24 12.87 40.52
CA HIS A 6 6.95 12.53 41.11
C HIS A 6 6.10 13.81 41.26
N ASP A 7 5.40 14.22 40.19
CA ASP A 7 4.37 15.24 40.30
C ASP A 7 3.18 14.67 41.09
N SER A 8 2.82 15.35 42.17
CA SER A 8 1.88 14.87 43.19
C SER A 8 0.41 15.18 42.86
N THR A 9 0.14 15.64 41.65
CA THR A 9 -1.20 16.10 41.20
C THR A 9 -2.01 15.05 40.45
N VAL A 10 -1.44 13.87 40.19
CA VAL A 10 -2.09 12.80 39.42
C VAL A 10 -3.08 12.03 40.32
N GLY A 11 -4.37 12.23 40.08
CA GLY A 11 -5.49 11.65 40.85
C GLY A 11 -5.47 10.11 40.88
N SER A 12 -6.12 9.53 41.90
CA SER A 12 -6.10 8.07 42.17
C SER A 12 -6.48 7.20 40.96
N ALA A 13 -7.32 7.71 40.04
CA ALA A 13 -7.72 7.01 38.82
C ALA A 13 -6.55 6.87 37.81
N GLU A 14 -5.66 7.86 37.72
CA GLU A 14 -4.53 7.82 36.78
C GLU A 14 -3.40 6.92 37.28
N ARG A 15 -3.17 6.86 38.60
CA ARG A 15 -2.23 5.87 39.18
C ARG A 15 -2.67 4.44 38.89
N HIS A 16 -3.98 4.18 38.91
CA HIS A 16 -4.53 2.89 38.52
C HIS A 16 -4.41 2.64 37.01
N PHE A 17 -4.56 3.66 36.18
CA PHE A 17 -4.37 3.55 34.74
C PHE A 17 -2.93 3.18 34.38
N PHE A 18 -1.92 3.81 35.01
CA PHE A 18 -0.51 3.47 34.80
C PHE A 18 -0.16 2.07 35.31
N LEU A 19 -0.74 1.64 36.44
CA LEU A 19 -0.57 0.28 36.95
C LEU A 19 -1.24 -0.76 36.05
N ILE A 20 -2.43 -0.47 35.52
CA ILE A 20 -3.13 -1.34 34.56
C ILE A 20 -2.35 -1.40 33.25
N LEU A 21 -1.81 -0.29 32.74
CA LEU A 21 -0.96 -0.27 31.56
C LEU A 21 0.36 -1.02 31.78
N HIS A 22 0.98 -0.90 32.96
CA HIS A 22 2.14 -1.70 33.36
C HIS A 22 1.79 -3.19 33.45
N LEU A 23 0.68 -3.57 34.08
CA LEU A 23 0.24 -4.97 34.20
C LEU A 23 -0.15 -5.55 32.84
N ILE A 24 -0.74 -4.75 31.94
CA ILE A 24 -0.96 -5.12 30.54
C ILE A 24 0.39 -5.33 29.84
N CYS A 25 1.38 -4.44 29.97
CA CYS A 25 2.72 -4.61 29.40
C CYS A 25 3.48 -5.83 29.98
N LEU A 26 3.35 -6.10 31.27
CA LEU A 26 3.94 -7.27 31.94
C LEU A 26 3.27 -8.58 31.49
N ASN A 27 2.00 -8.54 31.09
CA ASN A 27 1.31 -9.67 30.43
C ASN A 27 1.53 -9.71 28.91
N PHE A 28 1.86 -8.58 28.26
CA PHE A 28 2.09 -8.49 26.81
C PHE A 28 3.47 -8.97 26.39
N SER A 29 4.41 -9.08 27.33
CA SER A 29 5.77 -9.63 27.11
C SER A 29 5.76 -11.10 26.65
N SER A 30 4.60 -11.78 26.67
CA SER A 30 4.43 -13.17 26.27
C SER A 30 3.58 -13.39 25.02
N ILE A 31 3.06 -12.34 24.37
CA ILE A 31 2.47 -12.50 23.04
C ILE A 31 3.62 -12.48 22.03
N LYS A 32 4.30 -13.62 21.85
CA LYS A 32 5.11 -13.84 20.66
C LYS A 32 4.21 -13.54 19.47
N ALA A 33 4.54 -12.51 18.69
CA ALA A 33 3.90 -12.28 17.40
C ALA A 33 4.26 -13.49 16.54
N ASN A 34 3.40 -14.50 16.56
CA ASN A 34 3.55 -15.65 15.69
C ASN A 34 3.50 -15.12 14.27
N CYS A 35 4.55 -15.41 13.52
CA CYS A 35 4.57 -15.10 12.11
C CYS A 35 3.74 -16.15 11.36
N GLY A 36 3.18 -15.79 10.20
CA GLY A 36 2.48 -16.74 9.35
C GLY A 36 0.96 -16.76 9.51
N SER A 37 0.30 -16.10 8.55
CA SER A 37 -1.00 -16.54 8.02
C SER A 37 -0.85 -17.12 6.60
N SER A 38 0.39 -17.33 6.14
CA SER A 38 0.77 -17.69 4.77
C SER A 38 1.63 -18.95 4.73
N THR A 39 1.47 -19.76 3.69
CA THR A 39 2.19 -21.02 3.43
C THR A 39 3.66 -20.86 3.06
N PHE A 40 4.22 -19.66 3.21
CA PHE A 40 5.59 -19.31 2.82
C PHE A 40 6.37 -18.84 4.04
N ASP A 41 7.62 -19.30 4.13
CA ASP A 41 8.58 -18.78 5.11
C ASP A 41 8.80 -17.28 4.85
N SER A 42 8.53 -16.48 5.88
CA SER A 42 8.61 -15.02 5.80
C SER A 42 9.98 -14.52 6.26
N ILE A 43 10.35 -13.31 5.85
CA ILE A 43 11.62 -12.67 6.21
C ILE A 43 11.35 -11.21 6.60
N ARG A 44 12.16 -10.66 7.49
CA ARG A 44 12.18 -9.23 7.82
C ARG A 44 13.61 -8.76 8.09
N LEU A 45 13.84 -7.48 7.83
CA LEU A 45 15.08 -6.78 8.15
C LEU A 45 14.85 -5.89 9.38
N VAL A 46 15.71 -6.01 10.40
CA VAL A 46 15.53 -5.32 11.69
C VAL A 46 16.80 -4.55 12.08
N GLY A 47 16.64 -3.36 12.64
CA GLY A 47 17.76 -2.57 13.17
C GLY A 47 18.56 -1.79 12.12
N GLY A 48 18.14 -1.82 10.85
CA GLY A 48 18.65 -0.94 9.81
C GLY A 48 18.27 0.54 10.02
N SER A 49 19.05 1.44 9.45
CA SER A 49 18.70 2.87 9.40
C SER A 49 17.64 3.15 8.33
N GLU A 50 17.59 2.30 7.32
CA GLU A 50 16.62 2.33 6.23
C GLU A 50 15.84 1.01 6.17
N TYR A 51 14.68 1.03 5.50
CA TYR A 51 13.82 -0.14 5.39
C TYR A 51 14.45 -1.30 4.60
N TRP A 52 15.40 -1.00 3.70
CA TRP A 52 16.10 -1.95 2.81
C TRP A 52 17.43 -2.49 3.37
N GLU A 53 17.67 -2.30 4.67
CA GLU A 53 18.82 -2.89 5.36
C GLU A 53 18.45 -3.35 6.77
N GLY A 54 19.27 -4.24 7.32
CA GLY A 54 19.10 -4.69 8.70
C GLY A 54 19.64 -6.10 8.95
N ARG A 55 19.53 -6.53 10.20
CA ARG A 55 19.70 -7.92 10.60
C ARG A 55 18.63 -8.77 9.95
N VAL A 56 19.02 -9.93 9.45
CA VAL A 56 18.11 -10.88 8.82
C VAL A 56 17.41 -11.74 9.87
N GLU A 57 16.09 -11.69 9.89
CA GLU A 57 15.24 -12.56 10.68
C GLU A 57 14.27 -13.31 9.78
N VAL A 58 14.17 -14.63 9.96
CA VAL A 58 13.30 -15.51 9.19
C VAL A 58 12.22 -16.11 10.09
N CYS A 59 11.05 -16.31 9.50
CA CYS A 59 9.90 -16.94 10.12
C CYS A 59 9.86 -18.41 9.71
N ILE A 60 10.03 -19.32 10.68
CA ILE A 60 9.94 -20.76 10.46
C ILE A 60 9.00 -21.32 11.52
N ASN A 61 8.03 -22.13 11.10
CA ASN A 61 7.03 -22.75 11.99
C ASN A 61 6.35 -21.75 12.95
N GLY A 62 6.08 -20.55 12.44
CA GLY A 62 5.37 -19.50 13.16
C GLY A 62 6.17 -18.76 14.23
N SER A 63 7.48 -18.99 14.33
CA SER A 63 8.37 -18.21 15.19
C SER A 63 9.39 -17.44 14.37
N TRP A 64 9.77 -16.26 14.85
CA TRP A 64 10.91 -15.50 14.31
C TRP A 64 12.22 -15.99 14.94
N GLY A 65 13.27 -16.02 14.13
CA GLY A 65 14.64 -16.31 14.55
C GLY A 65 15.64 -15.71 13.59
N THR A 66 16.89 -15.62 14.04
CA THR A 66 17.99 -14.96 13.31
C THR A 66 18.80 -15.96 12.49
N VAL A 67 19.65 -15.44 11.61
CA VAL A 67 20.58 -16.21 10.77
C VAL A 67 22.00 -15.96 11.25
N CYS A 68 22.79 -17.01 11.41
CA CYS A 68 24.22 -16.88 11.73
C CYS A 68 25.03 -16.46 10.49
N ASP A 69 26.07 -15.64 10.70
CA ASP A 69 26.93 -15.09 9.65
C ASP A 69 28.05 -16.04 9.15
N ASP A 70 28.12 -17.24 9.72
CA ASP A 70 28.97 -18.34 9.26
C ASP A 70 28.68 -18.64 7.79
N SER A 71 29.71 -18.55 6.95
CA SER A 71 29.62 -18.63 5.48
C SER A 71 28.75 -17.58 4.79
N TRP A 72 28.11 -16.65 5.51
CA TRP A 72 27.22 -15.62 4.95
C TRP A 72 27.93 -14.78 3.89
N ASP A 73 27.49 -14.90 2.64
CA ASP A 73 28.10 -14.27 1.47
C ASP A 73 27.10 -13.43 0.65
N VAL A 74 27.58 -12.90 -0.47
CA VAL A 74 26.80 -12.02 -1.36
C VAL A 74 25.59 -12.73 -1.95
N ARG A 75 25.66 -14.03 -2.22
CA ARG A 75 24.54 -14.81 -2.78
C ARG A 75 23.47 -15.01 -1.73
N ASP A 76 23.85 -15.36 -0.50
CA ASP A 76 22.90 -15.49 0.61
C ASP A 76 22.19 -14.15 0.88
N ALA A 77 22.97 -13.06 0.94
CA ALA A 77 22.45 -11.71 1.09
C ALA A 77 21.50 -11.32 -0.07
N THR A 78 21.81 -11.73 -1.30
CA THR A 78 20.97 -11.44 -2.47
C THR A 78 19.63 -12.18 -2.37
N VAL A 79 19.63 -13.46 -2.00
CA VAL A 79 18.40 -14.24 -1.76
C VAL A 79 17.58 -13.60 -0.62
N ALA A 80 18.21 -13.17 0.47
CA ALA A 80 17.53 -12.48 1.57
C ALA A 80 16.80 -11.20 1.10
N CYS A 81 17.43 -10.41 0.23
CA CYS A 81 16.82 -9.22 -0.35
C CYS A 81 15.65 -9.55 -1.28
N ILE A 82 15.80 -10.57 -2.13
CA ILE A 82 14.74 -11.03 -3.03
C ILE A 82 13.54 -11.53 -2.21
N GLN A 83 13.79 -12.38 -1.20
CA GLN A 83 12.76 -12.90 -0.30
C GLN A 83 12.04 -11.78 0.45
N SER A 84 12.76 -10.69 0.79
CA SER A 84 12.19 -9.50 1.45
C SER A 84 11.37 -8.62 0.49
N GLY A 85 11.25 -9.01 -0.79
CA GLY A 85 10.45 -8.32 -1.79
C GLY A 85 11.17 -7.21 -2.56
N TYR A 86 12.50 -7.09 -2.42
CA TYR A 86 13.27 -6.08 -3.14
C TYR A 86 13.73 -6.57 -4.51
N ASN A 87 13.59 -5.71 -5.52
CA ASN A 87 14.24 -5.90 -6.82
C ASN A 87 15.70 -5.42 -6.75
N VAL A 88 16.62 -6.32 -6.41
CA VAL A 88 18.02 -5.97 -6.13
C VAL A 88 19.00 -6.43 -7.19
N TYR A 89 19.99 -5.61 -7.54
CA TYR A 89 21.13 -6.07 -8.33
C TYR A 89 21.97 -7.07 -7.53
N ARG A 90 22.20 -6.76 -6.25
CA ARG A 90 22.91 -7.62 -5.28
C ARG A 90 22.53 -7.24 -3.85
N GLY A 91 22.71 -8.18 -2.92
CA GLY A 91 22.74 -7.90 -1.49
C GLY A 91 24.18 -7.68 -1.00
N ILE A 92 24.40 -6.69 -0.14
CA ILE A 92 25.67 -6.53 0.58
C ILE A 92 25.57 -7.26 1.92
N PRO A 93 26.38 -8.30 2.15
CA PRO A 93 26.36 -9.04 3.41
C PRO A 93 27.02 -8.26 4.54
N TYR A 94 26.41 -8.30 5.72
CA TYR A 94 26.97 -7.81 6.98
C TYR A 94 27.09 -8.96 7.98
N LYS A 95 28.12 -8.87 8.84
CA LYS A 95 28.48 -9.88 9.84
C LYS A 95 28.69 -9.22 11.20
N ASN A 96 28.96 -10.03 12.22
CA ASN A 96 29.22 -9.65 13.59
C ASN A 96 28.08 -8.81 14.19
N SER A 97 26.83 -9.14 13.85
CA SER A 97 25.63 -8.43 14.33
C SER A 97 25.69 -6.93 14.11
N TYR A 98 26.16 -6.51 12.93
CA TYR A 98 26.36 -5.11 12.57
C TYR A 98 25.13 -4.21 12.83
N PHE A 99 23.93 -4.72 12.53
CA PHE A 99 22.65 -4.02 12.76
C PHE A 99 22.08 -4.26 14.17
N GLY A 100 22.92 -4.73 15.10
CA GLY A 100 22.56 -5.12 16.44
C GLY A 100 22.21 -6.60 16.54
N ALA A 101 22.31 -7.11 17.77
CA ALA A 101 21.89 -8.45 18.16
C ALA A 101 20.36 -8.55 18.21
N GLY A 102 19.85 -9.67 17.75
CA GLY A 102 18.47 -10.11 17.89
C GLY A 102 18.20 -10.69 19.27
N ASN A 103 17.00 -11.20 19.42
CA ASN A 103 16.54 -11.82 20.65
C ASN A 103 15.87 -13.15 20.31
N GLY A 104 16.26 -14.23 20.97
CA GLY A 104 15.64 -15.54 20.81
C GLY A 104 16.56 -16.56 20.15
N SER A 105 16.04 -17.34 19.21
CA SER A 105 16.78 -18.44 18.61
C SER A 105 17.40 -18.02 17.29
N ILE A 106 18.62 -18.47 17.06
CA ILE A 106 19.23 -18.51 15.72
C ILE A 106 18.74 -19.80 15.06
N PHE A 107 18.17 -19.72 13.86
CA PHE A 107 17.52 -20.86 13.21
C PHE A 107 18.40 -21.59 12.21
N MET A 108 19.36 -20.88 11.61
CA MET A 108 20.20 -21.43 10.56
C MET A 108 21.58 -20.78 10.56
N ALA A 109 22.57 -21.55 10.14
CA ALA A 109 23.96 -21.17 9.96
C ALA A 109 24.52 -21.87 8.72
N ASN A 110 25.69 -21.43 8.23
CA ASN A 110 26.32 -21.99 7.02
C ASN A 110 25.36 -22.02 5.83
N VAL A 111 24.60 -20.95 5.64
CA VAL A 111 23.75 -20.77 4.46
C VAL A 111 24.68 -20.68 3.24
N ARG A 112 24.33 -21.40 2.17
CA ARG A 112 25.15 -21.53 0.96
C ARG A 112 24.28 -21.50 -0.29
N CYS A 113 23.60 -20.38 -0.50
CA CYS A 113 22.77 -20.18 -1.67
C CYS A 113 23.59 -20.19 -2.97
N THR A 114 22.98 -20.62 -4.07
CA THR A 114 23.50 -20.39 -5.42
C THR A 114 23.24 -18.96 -5.89
N GLY A 115 22.19 -18.33 -5.37
CA GLY A 115 21.74 -16.97 -5.67
C GLY A 115 20.42 -16.92 -6.46
N ASP A 116 19.86 -18.08 -6.82
CA ASP A 116 18.64 -18.21 -7.63
C ASP A 116 17.42 -18.67 -6.80
N GLU A 117 17.65 -18.97 -5.51
CA GLU A 117 16.61 -19.37 -4.57
C GLU A 117 15.64 -18.21 -4.25
N PHE A 118 14.38 -18.55 -3.97
CA PHE A 118 13.37 -17.56 -3.58
C PHE A 118 13.34 -17.30 -2.07
N THR A 119 13.76 -18.28 -1.27
CA THR A 119 13.83 -18.16 0.18
C THR A 119 15.14 -18.70 0.72
N LEU A 120 15.59 -18.19 1.87
CA LEU A 120 16.80 -18.68 2.53
C LEU A 120 16.68 -20.15 3.00
N THR A 121 15.46 -20.62 3.25
CA THR A 121 15.20 -22.02 3.64
C THR A 121 15.35 -23.00 2.48
N ASP A 122 15.27 -22.53 1.23
CA ASP A 122 15.57 -23.33 0.04
C ASP A 122 17.08 -23.55 -0.18
N CYS A 123 17.92 -22.68 0.40
CA CYS A 123 19.37 -22.82 0.30
C CYS A 123 19.89 -23.95 1.21
N PRO A 124 20.96 -24.65 0.83
CA PRO A 124 21.68 -25.54 1.75
C PRO A 124 22.11 -24.78 3.01
N HIS A 125 21.72 -25.28 4.18
CA HIS A 125 22.04 -24.67 5.47
C HIS A 125 22.13 -25.73 6.58
N THR A 126 22.64 -25.31 7.74
CA THR A 126 22.74 -26.13 8.96
C THR A 126 21.90 -25.53 10.07
N THR A 127 21.23 -26.37 10.86
CA THR A 127 20.45 -25.95 12.04
C THR A 127 21.18 -26.20 13.36
N ASN A 128 22.20 -27.07 13.35
CA ASN A 128 23.09 -27.28 14.49
C ASN A 128 24.34 -26.41 14.34
N HIS A 129 24.50 -25.43 15.23
CA HIS A 129 25.57 -24.45 15.20
C HIS A 129 25.96 -24.01 16.60
N ASN A 130 27.13 -23.39 16.74
CA ASN A 130 27.65 -22.81 17.98
C ASN A 130 27.61 -21.28 17.99
N CYS A 131 26.93 -20.66 17.03
CA CYS A 131 26.76 -19.21 16.97
C CYS A 131 26.00 -18.68 18.18
N ASP A 132 26.44 -17.52 18.67
CA ASP A 132 25.70 -16.68 19.60
C ASP A 132 25.19 -15.40 18.90
N HIS A 133 24.47 -14.56 19.64
CA HIS A 133 23.90 -13.30 19.14
C HIS A 133 24.93 -12.23 18.76
N SER A 134 26.24 -12.48 18.89
CA SER A 134 27.28 -11.62 18.32
C SER A 134 27.59 -11.96 16.85
N ASN A 135 27.13 -13.11 16.35
CA ASN A 135 27.41 -13.63 14.99
C ASN A 135 26.18 -13.59 14.08
N GLU A 136 25.30 -12.60 14.21
CA GLU A 136 24.08 -12.55 13.41
C GLU A 136 24.30 -11.81 12.09
N ALA A 137 23.79 -12.43 11.04
CA ALA A 137 23.87 -11.96 9.67
C ALA A 137 22.96 -10.74 9.44
N GLY A 138 23.46 -9.82 8.65
CA GLY A 138 22.71 -8.68 8.15
C GLY A 138 22.85 -8.51 6.66
N VAL A 139 22.01 -7.66 6.10
CA VAL A 139 22.05 -7.33 4.68
C VAL A 139 21.70 -5.86 4.45
N ARG A 140 22.26 -5.32 3.37
CA ARG A 140 21.81 -4.10 2.73
C ARG A 140 21.46 -4.41 1.27
N CYS A 141 20.26 -4.05 0.86
CA CYS A 141 19.73 -4.35 -0.48
C CYS A 141 20.03 -3.22 -1.47
N GLU A 142 20.86 -3.48 -2.48
CA GLU A 142 21.10 -2.50 -3.55
C GLU A 142 20.08 -2.67 -4.67
N SER A 143 19.20 -1.67 -4.82
CA SER A 143 18.16 -1.65 -5.84
C SER A 143 18.73 -1.61 -7.26
N ARG A 144 18.08 -2.32 -8.19
CA ARG A 144 18.31 -2.15 -9.63
C ARG A 144 17.82 -0.80 -10.17
N ASP A 145 16.92 -0.15 -9.43
CA ASP A 145 16.25 1.10 -9.82
C ASP A 145 16.98 2.34 -9.27
N SER A 146 18.24 2.20 -8.85
CA SER A 146 19.09 3.34 -8.45
C SER A 146 19.34 4.35 -9.60
N ASP A 147 18.86 4.05 -10.81
CA ASP A 147 18.76 4.96 -11.96
C ASP A 147 17.47 5.79 -12.01
N VAL A 148 16.57 5.70 -11.02
CA VAL A 148 15.46 6.66 -10.89
C VAL A 148 15.93 7.80 -9.98
N PRO A 149 16.46 8.92 -10.51
CA PRO A 149 16.83 10.05 -9.67
C PRO A 149 15.61 10.51 -8.88
N GLU A 150 15.82 10.89 -7.62
CA GLU A 150 14.79 11.38 -6.69
C GLU A 150 13.90 12.50 -7.28
N GLY A 151 14.35 13.14 -8.37
CA GLY A 151 13.57 14.08 -9.17
C GLY A 151 12.43 13.49 -10.02
N TYR A 152 12.29 12.17 -10.18
CA TYR A 152 11.21 11.58 -10.97
C TYR A 152 9.85 11.64 -10.24
N ILE A 153 9.83 11.38 -8.93
CA ILE A 153 8.62 11.49 -8.12
C ILE A 153 8.23 12.97 -7.96
N VAL A 154 9.21 13.85 -7.77
CA VAL A 154 8.97 15.31 -7.74
C VAL A 154 8.48 15.81 -9.10
N GLY A 155 9.06 15.35 -10.21
CA GLY A 155 8.65 15.71 -11.57
C GLY A 155 7.24 15.21 -11.91
N GLY A 156 6.86 14.01 -11.45
CA GLY A 156 5.52 13.47 -11.61
C GLY A 156 4.47 14.22 -10.77
N ILE A 157 4.77 14.52 -9.51
CA ILE A 157 3.87 15.27 -8.63
C ILE A 157 3.73 16.72 -9.09
N VAL A 158 4.84 17.40 -9.40
CA VAL A 158 4.83 18.78 -9.90
C VAL A 158 4.17 18.84 -11.28
N GLY A 159 4.46 17.90 -12.17
CA GLY A 159 3.83 17.80 -13.48
C GLY A 159 2.32 17.55 -13.39
N GLY A 160 1.90 16.66 -12.49
CA GLY A 160 0.49 16.38 -12.20
C GLY A 160 -0.24 17.59 -11.62
N ILE A 161 0.35 18.27 -10.64
CA ILE A 161 -0.21 19.49 -10.04
C ILE A 161 -0.33 20.61 -11.09
N VAL A 162 0.71 20.84 -11.90
CA VAL A 162 0.69 21.84 -12.97
C VAL A 162 -0.38 21.49 -14.02
N PHE A 163 -0.52 20.23 -14.40
CA PHE A 163 -1.56 19.78 -15.32
C PHE A 163 -2.97 20.02 -14.76
N LEU A 164 -3.22 19.69 -13.49
CA LEU A 164 -4.50 19.95 -12.83
C LEU A 164 -4.80 21.45 -12.72
N ILE A 165 -3.79 22.28 -12.42
CA ILE A 165 -3.93 23.75 -12.40
C ILE A 165 -4.28 24.27 -13.80
N LEU A 166 -3.60 23.78 -14.85
CA LEU A 166 -3.88 24.18 -16.24
C LEU A 166 -5.29 23.77 -16.66
N LEU A 167 -5.76 22.58 -16.30
CA LEU A 167 -7.14 22.16 -16.56
C LEU A 167 -8.16 23.01 -15.81
N PHE A 168 -7.88 23.39 -14.56
CA PHE A 168 -8.76 24.26 -13.78
C PHE A 168 -8.83 25.67 -14.36
N VAL A 169 -7.68 26.25 -14.73
CA VAL A 169 -7.61 27.57 -15.39
C VAL A 169 -8.28 27.54 -16.76
N ALA A 170 -8.08 26.48 -17.54
CA ALA A 170 -8.78 26.30 -18.81
C ALA A 170 -10.30 26.15 -18.62
N GLY A 171 -10.74 25.41 -17.59
CA GLY A 171 -12.15 25.27 -17.23
C GLY A 171 -12.79 26.61 -16.83
N ILE A 172 -12.11 27.40 -15.98
CA ILE A 172 -12.55 28.75 -15.62
C ILE A 172 -12.58 29.66 -16.85
N ALA A 173 -11.56 29.62 -17.70
CA ALA A 173 -11.51 30.41 -18.91
C ALA A 173 -12.67 30.07 -19.86
N VAL A 174 -13.03 28.79 -19.98
CA VAL A 174 -14.22 28.35 -20.74
C VAL A 174 -15.51 28.86 -20.10
N CYS A 175 -15.65 28.84 -18.76
CA CYS A 175 -16.83 29.37 -18.07
C CYS A 175 -16.99 30.89 -18.18
N VAL A 176 -15.89 31.64 -18.28
CA VAL A 176 -15.90 33.11 -18.45
C VAL A 176 -16.06 33.51 -19.91
N ALA A 177 -15.46 32.75 -20.84
CA ALA A 177 -15.53 33.03 -22.27
C ALA A 177 -16.82 32.53 -22.94
N VAL A 178 -17.51 31.55 -22.33
CA VAL A 178 -18.85 31.14 -22.74
C VAL A 178 -19.84 31.81 -21.78
N PRO A 179 -20.33 33.03 -22.06
CA PRO A 179 -21.42 33.60 -21.29
C PRO A 179 -22.58 32.61 -21.35
N CYS A 180 -23.01 32.20 -20.16
CA CYS A 180 -24.14 31.32 -19.97
C CYS A 180 -25.30 31.82 -20.83
N PHE A 181 -25.62 31.07 -21.90
CA PHE A 181 -26.89 31.15 -22.61
C PHE A 181 -28.02 30.63 -21.71
N THR A 182 -28.05 30.97 -20.43
CA THR A 182 -29.28 30.97 -19.63
C THR A 182 -30.02 32.27 -19.91
N ARG A 183 -30.41 32.49 -21.17
CA ARG A 183 -31.58 33.31 -21.44
C ARG A 183 -32.76 32.56 -20.83
N VAL A 184 -33.11 32.88 -19.59
CA VAL A 184 -34.48 32.68 -19.12
C VAL A 184 -35.33 33.60 -20.00
N PRO A 185 -36.20 33.09 -20.88
CA PRO A 185 -37.13 33.96 -21.58
C PRO A 185 -38.06 34.61 -20.55
N LYS A 186 -38.00 35.94 -20.44
CA LYS A 186 -39.02 36.73 -19.71
C LYS A 186 -40.36 36.49 -20.42
N SER A 187 -41.19 35.60 -19.87
CA SER A 187 -42.58 35.46 -20.26
C SER A 187 -43.34 36.70 -19.75
N SER A 188 -43.32 37.77 -20.54
CA SER A 188 -44.21 38.91 -20.34
C SER A 188 -45.62 38.47 -20.74
N ARG A 189 -46.36 37.92 -19.77
CA ARG A 189 -47.78 37.56 -19.93
C ARG A 189 -48.61 38.84 -20.04
N ALA A 190 -48.80 39.35 -21.25
CA ALA A 190 -49.82 40.35 -21.52
C ALA A 190 -51.19 39.65 -21.45
N ILE A 191 -51.95 39.92 -20.39
CA ILE A 191 -53.34 39.47 -20.26
C ILE A 191 -54.16 40.29 -21.25
N ARG A 192 -54.48 39.69 -22.40
CA ARG A 192 -55.43 40.24 -23.38
C ARG A 192 -56.79 39.64 -23.07
N THR A 193 -57.68 40.42 -22.48
CA THR A 193 -59.11 40.08 -22.39
C THR A 193 -59.70 40.15 -23.79
N VAL A 194 -60.15 39.00 -24.32
CA VAL A 194 -60.92 38.92 -25.57
C VAL A 194 -62.36 38.58 -25.19
N PRO A 195 -63.38 39.27 -25.77
CA PRO A 195 -64.79 38.97 -25.51
C PRO A 195 -65.16 37.59 -26.08
N VAL A 196 -65.96 36.84 -25.32
CA VAL A 196 -66.50 35.55 -25.76
C VAL A 196 -67.81 35.81 -26.49
N ASP A 197 -67.75 35.83 -27.82
CA ASP A 197 -68.93 35.65 -28.67
C ASP A 197 -68.90 34.23 -29.25
N MET A 198 -69.90 33.45 -28.87
CA MET A 198 -70.32 32.15 -29.42
C MET A 198 -71.44 32.48 -30.44
N PRO A 199 -71.61 31.81 -31.61
CA PRO A 199 -71.76 30.35 -31.67
C PRO A 199 -71.36 29.63 -32.99
N ALA A 200 -71.50 28.30 -32.94
CA ALA A 200 -71.87 27.32 -34.00
C ALA A 200 -71.06 27.32 -35.32
N GLN A 201 -70.66 26.19 -35.90
CA GLN A 201 -71.42 24.96 -36.11
C GLN A 201 -70.48 23.84 -36.58
N ALA A 202 -70.90 22.60 -36.30
CA ALA A 202 -70.23 21.36 -36.63
C ALA A 202 -70.20 21.07 -38.15
N THR A 203 -69.19 20.33 -38.59
CA THR A 203 -69.33 19.33 -39.67
C THR A 203 -68.23 18.26 -39.57
N SER A 204 -68.69 17.01 -39.63
CA SER A 204 -68.00 15.72 -39.75
C SER A 204 -67.05 15.67 -40.96
N THR A 205 -66.11 14.73 -41.11
CA THR A 205 -66.30 13.36 -41.67
C THR A 205 -64.86 12.77 -41.75
N GLU A 206 -64.53 11.64 -41.08
CA GLU A 206 -64.26 10.29 -41.67
C GLU A 206 -63.12 10.26 -42.74
N SER A 207 -62.21 9.29 -42.87
CA SER A 207 -62.19 7.87 -42.50
C SER A 207 -60.80 7.24 -42.77
N GLN A 208 -60.44 6.22 -41.98
CA GLN A 208 -59.82 4.92 -42.36
C GLN A 208 -58.38 4.83 -42.94
N THR A 209 -57.42 4.27 -42.17
CA THR A 209 -56.83 2.88 -42.21
C THR A 209 -56.10 2.45 -43.48
N ILE A 210 -54.91 1.85 -43.34
CA ILE A 210 -54.54 0.50 -43.82
C ILE A 210 -53.12 0.08 -43.30
N THR A 211 -53.00 -1.23 -43.18
CA THR A 211 -52.07 -2.16 -42.52
C THR A 211 -50.83 -2.60 -43.34
N LYS A 212 -49.99 -3.46 -42.71
CA LYS A 212 -48.97 -4.42 -43.28
C LYS A 212 -47.58 -3.85 -43.60
N ASN A 213 -46.41 -4.50 -43.44
CA ASN A 213 -45.88 -5.87 -43.19
C ASN A 213 -44.47 -5.67 -42.55
N GLN A 214 -43.95 -6.43 -41.58
CA GLN A 214 -43.39 -7.80 -41.55
C GLN A 214 -42.17 -8.10 -42.47
N SER A 215 -41.15 -8.74 -41.85
CA SER A 215 -39.92 -9.45 -42.33
C SER A 215 -38.58 -8.76 -41.96
N TYR A 216 -37.84 -9.21 -40.93
CA TYR A 216 -36.95 -10.39 -40.78
C TYR A 216 -35.71 -10.39 -41.70
N VAL A 217 -34.50 -10.28 -41.12
CA VAL A 217 -33.31 -11.10 -41.40
C VAL A 217 -32.41 -11.14 -40.14
N GLU A 218 -32.26 -12.33 -39.55
CA GLU A 218 -31.14 -12.75 -38.67
C GLU A 218 -29.88 -13.02 -39.50
N GLN A 219 -28.66 -12.84 -38.95
CA GLN A 219 -27.47 -13.76 -38.96
C GLN A 219 -26.46 -13.18 -37.93
N ASN A 220 -26.17 -13.71 -36.73
CA ASN A 220 -25.55 -14.97 -36.26
C ASN A 220 -24.06 -15.20 -36.65
N ILE A 221 -23.28 -15.59 -35.62
CA ILE A 221 -21.95 -16.28 -35.59
C ILE A 221 -20.74 -15.37 -35.94
N VAL A 222 -19.66 -15.24 -35.16
CA VAL A 222 -18.88 -16.10 -34.24
C VAL A 222 -18.43 -15.29 -33.02
#